data_AF-A0A5B8W4I5-F1
#
_entry.id   AF-A0A5B8W4I5-F1
#
_cell.length_a   1.000
_cell.length_b   1.000
_cell.length_c   1.000
_cell.angle_alpha   90.00
_cell.angle_beta   90.00
_cell.angle_gamma   90.00
#
_symmetry.space_group_name_H-M   'P 1'
#
loop_
_entity.id
_entity.type
_entity.pdbx_description
1 polymer ?
#
loop_
_entity_poly.entity_id
_entity_poly.type
_entity_poly.pdbx_seq_one_letter_code
_entity_poly.pdbx_strand_id
1 'polypeptide(L)' 'MKSFVYLVFTCFISTGAFMGALYSKTPLLLYAVGFGIWALFIWSAFRRTKKNAERREMERSFQNYMRYQQRRS' A
#
# COMPACT_ATOMS: atom_id res chain seq x y z
N MET A 1 11.34 7.41 4.18
CA MET A 1 10.33 8.27 4.85
C MET A 1 8.87 7.89 4.52
N LYS A 2 8.49 7.71 3.24
CA LYS A 2 7.09 7.43 2.84
C LYS A 2 6.48 6.11 3.34
N SER A 3 7.30 5.12 3.75
CA SER A 3 6.83 3.87 4.38
C SER A 3 6.58 4.02 5.89
N PHE A 4 7.34 4.89 6.56
CA PHE A 4 7.17 5.18 7.98
C PHE A 4 5.85 5.90 8.24
N VAL A 5 5.46 6.81 7.35
CA VAL A 5 4.15 7.47 7.38
C VAL A 5 3.03 6.44 7.31
N TYR A 6 3.12 5.41 6.45
CA TYR A 6 2.11 4.35 6.45
C TYR A 6 2.08 3.53 7.71
N LEU A 7 3.24 3.18 8.28
CA LEU A 7 3.32 2.40 9.50
C LEU A 7 2.65 3.16 10.65
N VAL A 8 2.97 4.46 10.77
CA VAL A 8 2.34 5.38 11.72
C VAL A 8 0.83 5.46 11.48
N PHE A 9 0.37 5.66 10.25
CA PHE A 9 -1.06 5.66 9.95
C PHE A 9 -1.72 4.31 10.29
N THR A 10 -1.17 3.16 9.90
CA THR A 10 -1.72 1.84 10.25
C THR A 10 -1.79 1.61 11.76
N CYS A 11 -0.84 2.16 12.52
CA CYS A 11 -0.82 2.10 13.97
C CYS A 11 -1.93 2.96 14.57
N PHE A 12 -2.07 4.22 14.14
CA PHE A 12 -3.17 5.10 14.56
C PHE A 12 -4.55 4.56 14.19
N ILE A 13 -4.67 3.86 13.08
CA ILE A 13 -5.90 3.21 12.60
C ILE A 13 -6.24 2.00 13.48
N SER A 14 -5.25 1.14 13.76
CA SER A 14 -5.38 0.01 14.68
C SER A 14 -5.82 0.48 16.06
N THR A 15 -5.19 1.52 16.59
CA THR A 15 -5.52 2.12 17.89
C THR A 15 -6.92 2.74 17.87
N GLY A 16 -7.30 3.48 16.82
CA GLY A 16 -8.64 4.08 16.71
C GLY A 16 -9.76 3.04 16.61
N ALA A 17 -9.55 1.95 15.86
CA ALA A 17 -10.49 0.83 15.78
C ALA A 17 -10.60 0.07 17.10
N PHE A 18 -9.48 -0.15 17.79
CA PHE A 18 -9.44 -0.83 19.10
C PHE A 18 -10.11 0.01 20.21
N MET A 19 -9.85 1.31 20.23
CA MET A 19 -10.46 2.25 21.18
C MET A 19 -11.97 2.38 20.96
N GLY A 20 -12.40 2.40 19.71
CA GLY A 20 -13.81 2.47 19.36
C GLY A 20 -14.58 1.17 19.64
N ALA A 21 -13.93 0.02 19.49
CA ALA A 21 -14.48 -1.27 19.91
C ALA A 21 -14.68 -1.36 21.43
N LEU A 22 -13.82 -0.72 22.23
CA LEU A 22 -13.89 -0.71 23.69
C LEU A 22 -15.00 0.19 24.26
N TYR A 23 -15.48 1.22 23.53
CA TYR A 23 -16.34 2.27 24.09
C TYR A 23 -17.75 2.39 23.51
N SER A 24 -18.16 1.58 22.53
CA SER A 24 -19.44 1.79 21.83
C SER A 24 -20.51 0.71 22.05
N LYS A 25 -21.78 1.16 22.16
CA LYS A 25 -22.99 0.31 22.10
C LYS A 25 -23.49 0.05 20.67
N THR A 26 -22.89 0.69 19.66
CA THR A 26 -23.28 0.63 18.23
C THR A 26 -22.08 0.23 17.36
N PRO A 27 -21.75 -1.07 17.28
CA PRO A 27 -20.53 -1.57 16.64
C PRO A 27 -20.47 -1.39 15.11
N LEU A 28 -21.63 -1.23 14.45
CA LEU A 28 -21.71 -1.12 12.99
C LEU A 28 -21.08 0.14 12.41
N LEU A 29 -21.24 1.28 13.10
CA LEU A 29 -20.69 2.57 12.65
C LEU A 29 -19.15 2.56 12.70
N LEU A 30 -18.61 1.87 13.69
CA LEU A 30 -17.17 1.66 13.85
C LEU A 30 -16.59 0.70 12.83
N TYR A 31 -17.33 -0.36 12.48
CA TYR A 31 -16.97 -1.22 11.36
C TYR A 31 -16.90 -0.42 10.06
N ALA A 32 -17.87 0.47 9.80
CA ALA A 32 -17.87 1.31 8.60
C ALA A 32 -16.66 2.26 8.55
N VAL A 33 -16.28 2.87 9.67
CA VAL A 33 -15.08 3.72 9.77
C VAL A 33 -13.80 2.89 9.56
N GLY A 34 -13.70 1.72 10.20
CA GLY A 34 -12.58 0.81 9.99
C GLY A 34 -12.45 0.37 8.54
N PHE A 35 -13.57 0.03 7.89
CA PHE A 35 -13.62 -0.39 6.49
C PHE A 35 -13.24 0.74 5.52
N GLY A 36 -13.74 1.96 5.73
CA GLY A 36 -13.41 3.11 4.89
C GLY A 36 -11.91 3.43 4.93
N ILE A 37 -11.31 3.28 6.10
CA ILE A 37 -9.88 3.45 6.29
C ILE A 37 -9.08 2.32 5.62
N TRP A 38 -9.53 1.07 5.77
CA TRP A 38 -8.89 -0.09 5.12
C TRP A 38 -8.94 0.03 3.59
N ALA A 39 -10.07 0.49 3.04
CA ALA A 39 -10.24 0.76 1.62
C ALA A 39 -9.26 1.83 1.11
N LEU A 40 -9.09 2.93 1.86
CA LEU A 40 -8.11 3.96 1.53
C LEU A 40 -6.67 3.44 1.62
N PHE A 41 -6.36 2.59 2.61
CA PHE A 41 -5.05 1.97 2.74
C PHE A 41 -4.73 1.05 1.56
N ILE A 42 -5.65 0.15 1.20
CA ILE A 42 -5.50 -0.75 0.04
C ILE A 42 -5.34 0.05 -1.24
N TRP A 43 -6.17 1.08 -1.47
CA TRP A 43 -6.06 1.93 -2.66
C TRP A 43 -4.69 2.60 -2.75
N SER A 44 -4.22 3.15 -1.63
CA SER A 44 -2.93 3.83 -1.55
C SER A 44 -1.76 2.86 -1.74
N ALA A 45 -1.85 1.64 -1.19
CA ALA A 45 -0.87 0.58 -1.38
C ALA A 45 -0.82 0.09 -2.83
N PHE A 46 -1.97 -0.21 -3.43
CA PHE A 46 -2.10 -0.66 -4.83
C PHE A 46 -1.52 0.36 -5.82
N ARG A 47 -1.81 1.64 -5.61
CA ARG A 47 -1.30 2.72 -6.45
C ARG A 47 0.23 2.81 -6.41
N ARG A 48 0.84 2.45 -5.27
CA ARG A 48 2.29 2.44 -5.10
C ARG A 48 2.96 1.17 -5.62
N THR A 49 2.35 -0.01 -5.42
CA THR A 49 2.84 -1.24 -6.04
C THR A 49 2.80 -1.14 -7.55
N LYS A 50 1.75 -0.55 -8.14
CA LYS A 50 1.68 -0.32 -9.59
C LYS A 50 2.86 0.52 -10.10
N LYS A 51 3.13 1.66 -9.46
CA LYS A 51 4.24 2.55 -9.84
C LYS A 51 5.63 1.91 -9.66
N ASN A 52 5.80 1.05 -8.65
CA ASN A 52 7.04 0.31 -8.45
C ASN A 52 7.17 -0.90 -9.38
N ALA A 53 6.06 -1.53 -9.77
CA ALA A 53 6.03 -2.60 -10.75
C ALA A 53 6.43 -2.08 -12.13
N GLU A 54 5.87 -0.95 -12.58
CA GLU A 54 6.22 -0.29 -13.85
C GLU A 54 7.72 0.04 -13.92
N ARG A 55 8.30 0.55 -12.83
CA ARG A 55 9.76 0.81 -12.76
C ARG A 55 10.60 -0.47 -12.90
N ARG A 56 10.18 -1.55 -12.24
CA ARG A 56 10.87 -2.86 -12.31
C ARG A 56 10.74 -3.50 -13.69
N GLU A 57 9.60 -3.34 -14.36
CA GLU A 57 9.39 -3.82 -15.73
C GLU A 57 10.25 -3.05 -16.74
N MET A 58 10.37 -1.72 -16.57
CA MET A 58 11.27 -0.89 -17.37
C MET A 58 12.74 -1.29 -17.19
N GLU A 59 13.18 -1.54 -15.96
CA GLU A 59 14.54 -2.04 -15.69
C GLU A 59 14.80 -3.42 -16.32
N ARG A 60 13.81 -4.34 -16.24
CA ARG A 60 13.92 -5.67 -16.86
C ARG A 60 13.99 -5.61 -18.38
N SER A 61 13.14 -4.81 -19.01
CA SER A 61 13.13 -4.64 -20.47
C SER A 61 14.43 -4.00 -20.96
N PHE A 62 14.95 -3.01 -20.23
CA PHE A 62 16.24 -2.38 -20.52
C PHE A 62 17.41 -3.38 -20.38
N GLN A 63 17.45 -4.17 -19.30
CA GLN A 63 18.48 -5.21 -19.14
C GLN A 63 18.42 -6.28 -20.24
N ASN A 64 17.21 -6.69 -20.64
CA ASN A 64 17.04 -7.66 -21.72
C ASN A 64 17.52 -7.10 -23.07
N TYR A 65 17.25 -5.83 -23.35
CA TYR A 65 17.76 -5.15 -24.54
C TYR A 65 19.30 -5.10 -24.58
N MET A 66 19.93 -4.68 -23.48
CA MET A 66 21.39 -4.64 -23.36
C MET A 66 22.02 -6.02 -23.56
N ARG A 67 21.45 -7.07 -22.96
CA ARG A 67 21.90 -8.46 -23.15
C ARG A 67 21.77 -8.92 -24.60
N TYR A 68 20.69 -8.53 -25.29
CA TYR A 68 20.49 -8.89 -26.69
C TYR A 68 21.54 -8.22 -27.59
N GLN A 69 21.83 -6.94 -27.34
CA GLN A 69 22.83 -6.18 -28.10
C GLN A 69 24.25 -6.70 -27.86
N GLN A 70 24.59 -7.06 -26.62
CA GLN A 70 25.89 -7.61 -26.24
C GLN A 70 26.16 -9.02 -26.79
N ARG A 71 25.11 -9.76 -27.15
CA ARG A 71 25.22 -11.06 -27.86
C ARG A 71 25.35 -10.93 -29.37
N ARG A 72 25.06 -9.74 -29.92
CA ARG A 72 25.03 -9.47 -31.36
C ARG A 72 26.32 -8.79 -31.86
N SER A 73 27.13 -8.23 -30.97
CA SER A 73 28.51 -7.78 -31.21
C SER A 73 29.49 -8.92 -31.01
#